data_AF-A0A240CAU1-F1
#
_entry.id   AF-A0A240CAU1-F1
#
_cell.length_a   1.000
_cell.length_b   1.000
_cell.length_c   1.000
_cell.angle_alpha   90.00
_cell.angle_beta   90.00
_cell.angle_gamma   90.00
#
_symmetry.space_group_name_H-M   'P 1'
#
loop_
_entity.id
_entity.type
_entity.pdbx_description
1 polymer ?
#
loop_
_entity_poly.entity_id
_entity_poly.type
_entity_poly.pdbx_seq_one_letter_code
_entity_poly.pdbx_strand_id
1 'polypeptide(L)'
;MNRYFTEVIDAHLAIENWLEKGQGDEHALLARFEPDFSMIALNGGRLNFAALSAFFRAHRAAKPGLAIAIEEMVLVAEWPTGAVVSYRERQSLPGQAPTLRHSTVVFEQRPGGLGWRHLHETAIAP
;
A
#
# COMPACT_ATOMS: atom_id res chain seq x y z
N MET A 1 -7.72 -17.62 0.79
CA MET A 1 -7.77 -16.19 0.40
C MET A 1 -7.08 -16.04 -0.95
N ASN A 2 -7.55 -15.16 -1.83
CA ASN A 2 -6.87 -14.87 -3.10
C ASN A 2 -5.46 -14.28 -2.82
N ARG A 3 -4.41 -14.77 -3.51
CA ARG A 3 -3.02 -14.31 -3.29
C ARG A 3 -2.83 -12.80 -3.41
N TYR A 4 -3.58 -12.14 -4.30
CA TYR A 4 -3.51 -10.67 -4.46
C TYR A 4 -4.12 -9.95 -3.26
N PHE A 5 -5.19 -10.50 -2.68
CA PHE A 5 -5.79 -9.94 -1.47
C PHE A 5 -4.88 -10.15 -0.25
N THR A 6 -4.25 -11.33 -0.15
CA THR A 6 -3.23 -11.58 0.86
C THR A 6 -2.09 -10.58 0.75
N GLU A 7 -1.58 -10.31 -0.46
CA GLU A 7 -0.51 -9.32 -0.64
C GLU A 7 -0.95 -7.89 -0.27
N VAL A 8 -2.18 -7.49 -0.61
CA VAL A 8 -2.72 -6.20 -0.15
C VAL A 8 -2.70 -6.14 1.39
N ILE A 9 -3.23 -7.15 2.08
CA ILE A 9 -3.24 -7.16 3.55
C ILE A 9 -1.82 -7.13 4.12
N ASP A 10 -0.95 -8.03 3.65
CA ASP A 10 0.40 -8.17 4.19
C ASP A 10 1.23 -6.90 3.96
N ALA A 11 1.04 -6.20 2.84
CA ALA A 11 1.73 -4.95 2.56
C ALA A 11 1.31 -3.85 3.53
N HIS A 12 0.00 -3.72 3.79
CA HIS A 12 -0.48 -2.71 4.73
C HIS A 12 -0.11 -3.02 6.17
N LEU A 13 -0.04 -4.29 6.57
CA LEU A 13 0.52 -4.68 7.87
C LEU A 13 2.00 -4.30 8.00
N ALA A 14 2.80 -4.50 6.95
CA ALA A 14 4.20 -4.10 6.94
C ALA A 14 4.35 -2.56 7.00
N ILE A 15 3.53 -1.83 6.23
CA ILE A 15 3.49 -0.37 6.22
C ILE A 15 3.05 0.17 7.59
N GLU A 16 2.01 -0.39 8.20
CA GLU A 16 1.55 -0.01 9.53
C GLU A 16 2.66 -0.19 10.56
N ASN A 17 3.24 -1.38 10.66
CA ASN A 17 4.32 -1.66 11.61
C ASN A 17 5.53 -0.72 11.43
N TRP A 18 5.85 -0.39 10.18
CA TRP A 18 6.94 0.53 9.85
C TRP A 18 6.63 1.97 10.26
N LEU A 19 5.45 2.48 9.93
CA LEU A 19 5.07 3.87 10.21
C LEU A 19 4.70 4.09 11.69
N GLU A 20 4.15 3.09 12.35
CA GLU A 20 3.67 3.17 13.74
C GLU A 20 4.77 2.87 14.75
N LYS A 21 5.36 1.67 14.69
CA LYS A 21 6.39 1.21 15.65
C LYS A 21 7.82 1.33 15.14
N GLY A 22 8.01 1.62 13.85
CA GLY A 22 9.34 1.50 13.22
C GLY A 22 9.85 0.05 13.16
N GLN A 23 8.95 -0.92 13.26
CA GLN A 23 9.27 -2.35 13.22
C GLN A 23 9.28 -2.88 11.79
N GLY A 24 9.99 -3.99 11.60
CA GLY A 24 10.20 -4.61 10.30
C GLY A 24 11.55 -4.27 9.69
N ASP A 25 11.78 -4.81 8.49
CA ASP A 25 12.98 -4.62 7.70
C ASP A 25 12.67 -3.75 6.49
N GLU A 26 13.49 -2.71 6.28
CA GLU A 26 13.29 -1.76 5.18
C GLU A 26 13.41 -2.45 3.82
N HIS A 27 14.40 -3.34 3.67
CA HIS A 27 14.62 -4.03 2.41
C HIS A 27 13.44 -4.95 2.07
N ALA A 28 12.91 -5.69 3.05
CA ALA A 28 11.73 -6.52 2.89
C ALA A 28 10.47 -5.70 2.55
N LEU A 29 10.28 -4.53 3.17
CA LEU A 29 9.18 -3.62 2.85
C LEU A 29 9.29 -3.11 1.40
N LEU A 30 10.46 -2.62 1.01
CA LEU A 30 10.70 -2.07 -0.32
C LEU A 30 10.71 -3.13 -1.43
N ALA A 31 11.11 -4.37 -1.13
CA ALA A 31 11.15 -5.48 -2.08
C ALA A 31 9.77 -5.84 -2.69
N ARG A 32 8.68 -5.45 -2.03
CA ARG A 32 7.31 -5.62 -2.53
C ARG A 32 7.04 -4.78 -3.79
N PHE A 33 7.72 -3.65 -3.97
CA PHE A 33 7.47 -2.70 -5.06
C PHE A 33 8.36 -2.99 -6.27
N GLU A 34 7.86 -2.77 -7.49
CA GLU A 34 8.67 -2.89 -8.71
C GLU A 34 9.73 -1.79 -8.76
N PRO A 35 10.89 -2.03 -9.39
CA PRO A 35 11.84 -0.97 -9.68
C PRO A 35 11.22 0.19 -10.48
N ASP A 36 10.24 -0.11 -11.33
CA ASP A 36 9.49 0.87 -12.12
C ASP A 36 8.14 1.26 -11.50
N PHE A 37 7.95 0.98 -10.20
CA PHE A 37 6.75 1.36 -9.46
C PHE A 37 6.41 2.84 -9.61
N SER A 38 5.11 3.10 -9.70
CA SER A 38 4.57 4.45 -9.68
C SER A 38 3.29 4.52 -8.86
N MET A 39 3.01 5.67 -8.27
CA MET A 39 1.71 5.93 -7.65
C MET A 39 1.22 7.35 -7.84
N ILE A 40 -0.11 7.49 -7.81
CA ILE A 40 -0.81 8.76 -7.60
C ILE A 40 -1.34 8.76 -6.17
N ALA A 41 -0.77 9.63 -5.33
CA ALA A 41 -1.19 9.81 -3.94
C ALA A 41 -2.49 10.63 -3.85
N LEU A 42 -3.08 10.69 -2.65
CA LEU A 42 -4.32 11.42 -2.38
C LEU A 42 -4.34 12.89 -2.83
N ASN A 43 -3.18 13.55 -2.88
CA ASN A 43 -3.06 14.94 -3.32
C ASN A 43 -2.89 15.08 -4.85
N GLY A 44 -3.03 14.00 -5.62
CA GLY A 44 -2.78 13.93 -7.06
C GLY A 44 -1.29 13.90 -7.43
N GLY A 45 -0.39 13.95 -6.45
CA GLY A 45 1.06 13.91 -6.64
C GLY A 45 1.54 12.54 -7.11
N ARG A 46 2.56 12.54 -7.97
CA ARG A 46 3.21 11.32 -8.48
C ARG A 46 4.40 10.96 -7.59
N LEU A 47 4.46 9.70 -7.14
CA LEU A 47 5.64 9.13 -6.50
C LEU A 47 6.13 7.95 -7.33
N ASN A 48 7.43 7.87 -7.57
CA ASN A 48 8.09 6.68 -8.14
C ASN A 48 8.72 5.85 -7.00
N PHE A 49 9.34 4.72 -7.35
CA PHE A 49 10.03 3.86 -6.37
C PHE A 49 11.03 4.62 -5.48
N ALA A 50 11.83 5.53 -6.03
CA ALA A 50 12.82 6.30 -5.27
C ALA A 50 12.14 7.26 -4.27
N ALA A 51 11.09 7.97 -4.68
CA ALA A 51 10.32 8.85 -3.82
C ALA A 51 9.59 8.08 -2.72
N LEU A 52 9.03 6.91 -3.05
CA LEU A 52 8.41 6.01 -2.07
C LEU A 52 9.44 5.49 -1.05
N SER A 53 10.63 5.11 -1.51
CA SER A 53 11.73 4.66 -0.63
C SER A 53 12.16 5.76 0.33
N ALA A 54 12.32 6.99 -0.17
CA ALA A 54 12.64 8.15 0.66
C ALA A 54 11.51 8.46 1.65
N PHE A 55 10.25 8.33 1.24
CA PHE A 55 9.09 8.50 2.11
C PHE A 55 9.13 7.52 3.28
N PHE A 56 9.32 6.22 3.04
CA PHE A 56 9.37 5.24 4.12
C PHE A 56 10.52 5.51 5.08
N ARG A 57 11.73 5.80 4.58
CA ARG A 57 12.88 6.15 5.43
C ARG A 57 12.61 7.36 6.32
N ALA A 58 12.01 8.41 5.75
CA ALA A 58 11.72 9.64 6.47
C ALA A 58 10.61 9.50 7.52
N HIS A 59 9.71 8.51 7.38
CA HIS A 59 8.52 8.37 8.22
C HIS A 59 8.52 7.11 9.09
N ARG A 60 9.68 6.47 9.31
CA ARG A 60 9.80 5.34 10.25
C ARG A 60 9.39 5.77 11.66
N ALA A 61 8.45 5.05 12.28
CA ALA A 61 7.88 5.37 13.60
C ALA A 61 7.29 6.80 13.73
N ALA A 62 6.91 7.44 12.61
CA ALA A 62 6.42 8.83 12.61
C ALA A 62 4.93 8.96 12.91
N LYS A 63 4.17 7.86 12.93
CA LYS A 63 2.71 7.84 13.11
C LYS A 63 2.30 6.92 14.27
N PRO A 64 2.66 7.24 15.53
CA PRO A 64 2.36 6.40 16.68
C PRO A 64 0.85 6.18 16.85
N GLY A 65 0.45 4.92 17.03
CA GLY A 65 -0.95 4.52 17.13
C GLY A 65 -1.71 4.46 15.80
N LEU A 66 -1.03 4.56 14.65
CA LEU A 66 -1.64 4.33 13.35
C LEU A 66 -2.21 2.90 13.29
N ALA A 67 -3.47 2.81 12.86
CA ALA A 67 -4.11 1.56 12.48
C ALA A 67 -4.66 1.67 11.06
N ILE A 68 -4.42 0.65 10.25
CA ILE A 68 -4.81 0.53 8.85
C ILE A 68 -5.70 -0.72 8.72
N ALA A 69 -6.93 -0.52 8.27
CA ALA A 69 -7.85 -1.60 7.94
C ALA A 69 -8.13 -1.63 6.44
N ILE A 70 -8.07 -2.83 5.86
CA ILE A 70 -8.41 -3.08 4.45
C ILE A 70 -9.80 -3.70 4.38
N GLU A 71 -10.64 -3.10 3.55
CA GLU A 71 -12.06 -3.38 3.42
C GLU A 71 -12.43 -3.47 1.93
N GLU A 72 -13.58 -4.09 1.61
CA GLU A 72 -14.19 -4.04 0.27
C GLU A 72 -13.23 -4.43 -0.89
N MET A 73 -12.36 -5.43 -0.68
CA MET A 73 -11.44 -5.90 -1.72
C MET A 73 -12.20 -6.55 -2.88
N VAL A 74 -11.88 -6.12 -4.09
CA VAL A 74 -12.42 -6.64 -5.35
C VAL A 74 -11.27 -6.95 -6.31
N LEU A 75 -11.28 -8.15 -6.87
CA LEU A 75 -10.42 -8.51 -8.00
C LEU A 75 -11.09 -7.95 -9.26
N VAL A 76 -10.52 -6.89 -9.81
CA VAL A 76 -11.08 -6.18 -10.98
C VAL A 76 -10.77 -6.94 -12.27
N ALA A 77 -9.53 -7.44 -12.39
CA ALA A 77 -9.07 -8.23 -13.52
C ALA A 77 -7.89 -9.12 -13.10
N GLU A 78 -7.74 -10.27 -13.75
CA GLU A 78 -6.58 -11.15 -13.62
C GLU A 78 -6.16 -11.65 -15.00
N TRP A 79 -4.85 -11.77 -15.20
CA TRP A 79 -4.25 -12.30 -16.43
C TRP A 79 -3.00 -13.14 -16.05
N PRO A 80 -2.42 -13.90 -17.00
CA PRO A 80 -1.35 -14.86 -16.69
C PRO A 80 -0.15 -14.27 -15.94
N THR A 81 0.11 -12.97 -16.07
CA THR A 81 1.26 -12.28 -15.50
C THR A 81 0.89 -11.19 -14.48
N GLY A 82 -0.36 -11.05 -14.06
CA GLY A 82 -0.73 -9.97 -13.16
C GLY A 82 -2.21 -9.87 -12.81
N ALA A 83 -2.57 -8.85 -12.04
CA ALA A 83 -3.95 -8.56 -11.68
C ALA A 83 -4.15 -7.09 -11.35
N VAL A 84 -5.41 -6.65 -11.36
CA VAL A 84 -5.83 -5.39 -10.76
C VAL A 84 -6.73 -5.70 -9.57
N VAL A 85 -6.41 -5.12 -8.42
CA VAL A 85 -7.25 -5.18 -7.22
C VAL A 85 -7.67 -3.77 -6.85
N SER A 86 -8.96 -3.60 -6.54
CA SER A 86 -9.46 -2.42 -5.86
C SER A 86 -9.78 -2.76 -4.41
N TYR A 87 -9.58 -1.81 -3.51
CA TYR A 87 -9.91 -1.96 -2.09
C TYR A 87 -10.24 -0.60 -1.47
N ARG A 88 -10.93 -0.63 -0.33
CA ARG A 88 -11.06 0.52 0.55
C ARG A 88 -10.07 0.38 1.70
N GLU A 89 -9.39 1.46 2.03
CA GLU A 89 -8.50 1.53 3.18
C GLU A 89 -9.03 2.57 4.17
N ARG A 90 -9.05 2.17 5.44
CA ARG A 90 -9.38 3.03 6.58
C ARG A 90 -8.13 3.23 7.44
N GLN A 91 -7.69 4.47 7.58
CA GLN A 91 -6.60 4.82 8.49
C GLN A 91 -7.14 5.55 9.72
N SER A 92 -6.71 5.14 10.90
CA SER A 92 -7.07 5.75 12.19
C SER A 92 -5.82 6.18 12.95
N LEU A 93 -5.88 7.34 13.58
CA LEU A 93 -4.84 7.87 14.47
C LEU A 93 -5.48 8.35 15.78
N PRO A 94 -4.79 8.24 16.93
CA PRO A 94 -5.31 8.72 18.20
C PRO A 94 -5.70 10.21 18.14
N GLY A 95 -6.92 10.53 18.57
CA GLY A 95 -7.42 11.90 18.60
C GLY A 95 -7.81 12.50 17.24
N GLN A 96 -7.81 11.71 16.17
CA GLN A 96 -8.20 12.15 14.83
C GLN A 96 -9.41 11.36 14.31
N ALA A 97 -10.23 12.00 13.49
CA ALA A 97 -11.27 11.28 12.75
C ALA A 97 -10.61 10.27 11.78
N PRO A 98 -11.17 9.06 11.63
CA PRO A 98 -10.63 8.10 10.66
C PRO A 98 -10.76 8.67 9.24
N THR A 99 -9.75 8.40 8.42
CA THR A 99 -9.76 8.75 7.00
C THR A 99 -10.02 7.51 6.17
N LEU A 100 -10.75 7.68 5.07
CA LEU A 100 -11.07 6.63 4.12
C LEU A 100 -10.52 6.98 2.74
N ARG A 101 -10.04 5.96 2.02
CA ARG A 101 -9.63 6.09 0.62
C ARG A 101 -10.01 4.86 -0.19
N HIS A 102 -10.32 5.08 -1.46
CA HIS A 102 -10.32 4.01 -2.45
C HIS A 102 -8.94 3.89 -3.06
N SER A 103 -8.50 2.66 -3.25
CA SER A 103 -7.21 2.34 -3.84
C SER A 103 -7.40 1.35 -4.98
N THR A 104 -6.64 1.54 -6.06
CA THR A 104 -6.53 0.58 -7.16
C THR A 104 -5.06 0.25 -7.35
N VAL A 105 -4.71 -1.02 -7.16
CA VAL A 105 -3.36 -1.54 -7.36
C VAL A 105 -3.30 -2.38 -8.62
N VAL A 106 -2.24 -2.19 -9.40
CA VAL A 106 -1.82 -3.08 -10.48
C VAL A 106 -0.68 -3.93 -9.95
N PHE A 107 -0.88 -5.24 -9.96
CA PHE A 107 0.12 -6.23 -9.62
C PHE A 107 0.75 -6.84 -10.87
N GLU A 108 2.06 -7.09 -10.77
CA GLU A 108 2.81 -7.91 -11.71
C GLU A 108 3.30 -9.18 -10.99
N GLN A 109 3.25 -10.32 -11.68
CA GLN A 109 3.80 -11.57 -11.16
C GLN A 109 5.30 -11.62 -11.42
N ARG A 110 6.07 -11.97 -10.39
CA ARG A 110 7.52 -12.17 -10.47
C ARG A 110 7.89 -13.61 -10.15
N PRO A 111 9.07 -14.06 -10.59
CA PRO A 111 9.74 -15.18 -9.94
C PRO A 111 9.90 -14.88 -8.43
N GLY A 112 9.18 -15.62 -7.59
CA GLY A 112 9.26 -15.49 -6.13
C GLY A 112 8.20 -14.62 -5.46
N GLY A 113 7.23 -14.04 -6.18
CA GLY A 113 6.13 -13.32 -5.52
C GLY A 113 5.33 -12.37 -6.42
N LEU A 114 4.63 -11.45 -5.77
CA LEU A 114 3.87 -10.38 -6.41
C LEU A 114 4.64 -9.07 -6.29
N GLY A 115 4.57 -8.28 -7.35
CA GLY A 115 5.15 -6.96 -7.44
C GLY A 115 4.10 -5.86 -7.54
N TRP A 116 4.19 -4.85 -6.69
CA TRP A 116 3.39 -3.64 -6.82
C TRP A 116 3.93 -2.83 -8.01
N ARG A 117 3.17 -2.77 -9.10
CA ARG A 117 3.57 -2.08 -10.34
C ARG A 117 3.03 -0.64 -10.38
N HIS A 118 1.79 -0.46 -9.96
CA HIS A 118 1.15 0.86 -9.87
C HIS A 118 0.13 0.92 -8.73
N LEU A 119 -0.03 2.09 -8.12
CA LEU A 119 -1.08 2.36 -7.12
C LEU A 119 -1.72 3.74 -7.38
N HIS A 120 -3.04 3.81 -7.36
CA HIS A 120 -3.76 5.08 -7.38
C HIS A 120 -4.73 5.13 -6.22
N GLU A 121 -4.63 6.18 -5.42
CA GLU A 121 -5.50 6.44 -4.28
C GLU A 121 -6.40 7.64 -4.51
N THR A 122 -7.63 7.58 -4.01
CA THR A 122 -8.58 8.69 -4.00
C THR A 122 -9.24 8.77 -2.63
N ALA A 123 -9.22 9.97 -2.03
CA ALA A 123 -9.88 10.18 -0.74
C ALA A 123 -11.40 10.00 -0.88
N ILE A 124 -12.01 9.34 0.08
CA ILE A 124 -13.47 9.32 0.23
C ILE A 124 -13.80 10.52 1.10
N ALA A 125 -14.55 11.47 0.55
CA ALA A 125 -15.02 12.61 1.33
C ALA A 125 -15.89 12.11 2.50
N PRO A 126 -15.80 12.74 3.69
CA PRO A 126 -16.66 12.42 4.82
C PRO A 126 -18.14 12.70 4.53
#